data_AF-A0A6G7P606-F1
#
_entry.id   AF-A0A6G7P606-F1
#
_cell.length_a   1.000
_cell.length_b   1.000
_cell.length_c   1.000
_cell.angle_alpha   90.00
_cell.angle_beta   90.00
_cell.angle_gamma   90.00
#
_symmetry.space_group_name_H-M   'P 1'
#
loop_
_entity.id
_entity.type
_entity.pdbx_description
1 polymer ?
#
loop_
_entity_poly.entity_id
_entity_poly.type
_entity_poly.pdbx_seq_one_letter_code
_entity_poly.pdbx_strand_id
1 'polypeptide(L)'
;MRIKRALAAASLTAAAVVLPITVAAPAQASAADCQNYLASKGYLVGPKVKDACGQTGISGYQACVQRLVNAGVRAEYAFIACNMR
;
A
#
# COMPACT_ATOMS: atom_id res chain seq x y z
N MET A 1 -8.02 23.81 10.47
CA MET A 1 -8.57 23.78 11.84
C MET A 1 -8.75 22.32 12.24
N ARG A 2 -8.31 21.95 13.44
CA ARG A 2 -8.26 20.58 13.99
C ARG A 2 -9.67 19.98 14.20
N ILE A 3 -9.67 18.79 14.83
CA ILE A 3 -10.74 18.12 15.58
C ILE A 3 -11.53 17.14 14.65
N LYS A 4 -11.79 15.85 14.94
CA LYS A 4 -12.20 15.20 16.20
C LYS A 4 -11.85 13.72 16.20
N ARG A 5 -11.26 13.25 17.30
CA ARG A 5 -11.34 11.84 17.73
C ARG A 5 -12.82 11.53 17.96
N ALA A 6 -13.34 10.49 17.33
CA ALA A 6 -14.65 9.95 17.65
C ALA A 6 -14.51 8.44 17.84
N LEU A 7 -14.30 8.06 19.10
CA LEU A 7 -14.70 6.78 19.63
C LEU A 7 -16.20 6.61 19.36
N ALA A 8 -16.58 5.53 18.69
CA ALA A 8 -17.95 5.03 18.69
C ALA A 8 -17.88 3.51 18.60
N ALA A 9 -17.83 2.89 19.79
CA ALA A 9 -18.27 1.52 19.99
C ALA A 9 -19.81 1.46 19.90
N ALA A 10 -20.33 0.24 19.75
CA ALA A 10 -21.72 -0.17 19.51
C ALA A 10 -22.10 -0.20 18.01
N SER A 11 -22.64 -1.28 17.43
CA SER A 11 -23.60 -2.23 17.98
C SER A 11 -23.58 -3.54 17.19
N LEU A 12 -23.84 -4.66 17.84
CA LEU A 12 -24.06 -5.98 17.21
C LEU A 12 -25.43 -5.98 16.48
N THR A 13 -25.42 -6.09 15.15
CA THR A 13 -26.58 -6.56 14.38
C THR A 13 -26.10 -7.60 13.36
N ALA A 14 -26.39 -8.87 13.67
CA ALA A 14 -26.21 -9.99 12.76
C ALA A 14 -27.30 -9.95 11.70
N ALA A 15 -27.02 -9.31 10.56
CA ALA A 15 -27.71 -9.59 9.31
C ALA A 15 -26.81 -10.52 8.50
N ALA A 16 -27.21 -11.79 8.37
CA ALA A 16 -26.54 -12.76 7.51
C ALA A 16 -26.80 -12.40 6.04
N VAL A 17 -26.14 -11.34 5.57
CA VAL A 17 -25.98 -11.11 4.14
C VAL A 17 -24.79 -11.96 3.73
N VAL A 18 -25.06 -13.06 3.02
CA VAL A 18 -24.03 -13.78 2.26
C VAL A 18 -23.65 -12.86 1.10
N LEU A 19 -22.93 -11.78 1.42
CA LEU A 19 -22.21 -11.02 0.44
C LEU A 19 -21.18 -12.00 -0.14
N PRO A 20 -21.04 -12.10 -1.47
CA PRO A 20 -19.83 -12.71 -2.02
C PRO A 20 -18.67 -11.91 -1.42
N ILE A 21 -18.02 -12.51 -0.43
CA ILE A 21 -16.75 -12.07 0.13
C ILE A 21 -15.74 -12.28 -1.00
N THR A 22 -15.77 -11.39 -1.99
CA THR A 22 -14.60 -11.11 -2.79
C THR A 22 -13.65 -10.34 -1.86
N VAL A 23 -13.05 -11.05 -0.90
CA VAL A 23 -11.87 -10.56 -0.20
C VAL A 23 -10.71 -10.60 -1.19
N ALA A 24 -10.76 -9.71 -2.17
CA ALA A 24 -9.62 -9.33 -2.97
C ALA A 24 -8.86 -8.25 -2.21
N ALA A 25 -8.30 -8.62 -1.06
CA ALA A 25 -7.26 -7.85 -0.40
C ALA A 25 -6.23 -8.86 0.11
N PRO A 26 -5.00 -8.87 -0.45
CA PRO A 26 -4.17 -7.67 -0.40
C PRO A 26 -3.46 -7.41 -1.74
N ALA A 27 -3.96 -6.48 -2.55
CA ALA A 27 -3.08 -5.68 -3.40
C ALA A 27 -2.67 -4.39 -2.67
N GLN A 28 -3.44 -4.01 -1.65
CA GLN A 28 -3.36 -2.71 -0.99
C GLN A 28 -2.48 -2.72 0.27
N ALA A 29 -2.33 -3.86 0.95
CA ALA A 29 -1.47 -3.95 2.14
C ALA A 29 0.02 -3.84 1.76
N SER A 30 0.49 -4.68 0.84
CA SER A 30 1.84 -4.60 0.26
C SER A 30 2.13 -3.24 -0.38
N ALA A 31 1.14 -2.66 -1.07
CA ALA A 31 1.27 -1.33 -1.65
C ALA A 31 1.35 -0.24 -0.58
N ALA A 32 0.62 -0.36 0.52
CA ALA A 32 0.70 0.58 1.65
C ALA A 32 2.04 0.47 2.37
N ASP A 33 2.56 -0.74 2.59
CA ASP A 33 3.87 -0.94 3.24
C ASP A 33 5.02 -0.42 2.38
N CYS A 34 4.98 -0.66 1.07
CA CYS A 34 5.90 -0.05 0.12
C CYS A 34 5.86 1.49 0.19
N GLN A 35 4.67 2.08 0.21
CA GLN A 35 4.49 3.54 0.31
C GLN A 35 5.00 4.09 1.65
N ASN A 36 4.66 3.43 2.76
CA ASN A 36 5.05 3.83 4.11
C ASN A 36 6.57 3.72 4.31
N TYR A 37 7.17 2.66 3.78
CA TYR A 37 8.62 2.49 3.79
C TYR A 37 9.30 3.64 3.04
N LEU A 38 8.85 3.96 1.82
CA LEU A 38 9.44 5.05 1.05
C LEU A 38 9.22 6.42 1.71
N ALA A 39 8.05 6.67 2.30
CA ALA A 39 7.79 7.86 3.09
C ALA A 39 8.75 7.96 4.29
N SER A 40 8.99 6.85 4.99
CA SER A 40 9.93 6.79 6.12
C SER A 40 11.39 7.05 5.73
N LYS A 41 11.74 6.81 4.45
CA LYS A 41 13.05 7.13 3.87
C LYS A 41 13.12 8.55 3.29
N GLY A 42 12.06 9.34 3.43
CA GLY A 42 12.01 10.73 2.97
C GLY A 42 11.57 10.91 1.51
N TYR A 43 11.03 9.88 0.86
CA TYR A 43 10.49 10.02 -0.50
C TYR A 43 9.08 10.59 -0.50
N LEU A 44 8.79 11.41 -1.50
CA LEU A 44 7.44 11.89 -1.77
C LEU A 44 6.62 10.76 -2.39
N VAL A 45 5.60 10.30 -1.66
CA VAL A 45 4.64 9.30 -2.15
C VAL A 45 3.63 9.95 -3.08
N GLY A 46 4.07 10.21 -4.32
CA GLY A 46 3.23 10.73 -5.40
C GLY A 46 2.60 9.62 -6.25
N PRO A 47 1.87 9.99 -7.32
CA PRO A 47 1.21 9.04 -8.22
C PRO A 47 2.14 7.97 -8.77
N LYS A 48 3.37 8.35 -9.17
CA LYS A 48 4.38 7.39 -9.67
C LYS A 48 4.77 6.33 -8.65
N VAL A 49 4.93 6.73 -7.38
CA VAL A 49 5.27 5.80 -6.29
C VAL A 49 4.09 4.89 -5.98
N LYS A 50 2.87 5.43 -5.97
CA LYS A 50 1.64 4.65 -5.78
C LYS A 50 1.44 3.60 -6.88
N ASP A 51 1.62 3.99 -8.13
CA ASP A 51 1.50 3.10 -9.29
C ASP A 51 2.58 2.01 -9.28
N ALA A 52 3.80 2.34 -8.84
CA ALA A 52 4.89 1.37 -8.69
C ALA A 52 4.63 0.38 -7.55
N CYS A 53 4.22 0.88 -6.38
CA CYS A 53 3.88 0.05 -5.22
C CYS A 53 2.64 -0.83 -5.46
N GLY A 54 1.78 -0.46 -6.41
CA GLY A 54 0.67 -1.31 -6.88
C GLY A 54 1.12 -2.54 -7.70
N GLN A 55 2.40 -2.62 -8.06
CA GLN A 55 3.01 -3.77 -8.77
C GLN A 55 3.89 -4.60 -7.83
N THR A 56 3.68 -4.54 -6.51
CA THR A 56 4.44 -5.34 -5.53
C THR A 56 4.14 -6.84 -5.66
N GLY A 57 5.05 -7.69 -5.17
CA GLY A 57 4.93 -9.16 -5.22
C GLY A 57 5.71 -9.82 -6.37
N ILE A 58 5.75 -11.16 -6.40
CA ILE A 58 6.69 -11.92 -7.25
C ILE A 58 6.48 -11.64 -8.76
N SER A 59 5.24 -11.55 -9.23
CA SER A 59 4.92 -11.30 -10.63
C SER A 59 5.18 -9.86 -11.08
N GLY A 60 5.15 -8.90 -10.15
CA GLY A 60 5.33 -7.48 -10.43
C GLY A 60 6.65 -6.88 -9.96
N TYR A 61 7.49 -7.66 -9.26
CA TYR A 61 8.70 -7.18 -8.59
C TYR A 61 9.61 -6.36 -9.52
N GLN A 62 9.90 -6.88 -10.72
CA GLN A 62 10.74 -6.18 -11.68
C GLN A 62 10.11 -4.86 -12.13
N ALA A 63 8.80 -4.83 -12.36
CA ALA A 63 8.09 -3.62 -12.74
C ALA A 63 8.05 -2.60 -11.59
N CYS A 64 7.84 -3.05 -10.35
CA CYS A 64 7.90 -2.22 -9.15
C CYS A 64 9.27 -1.54 -9.02
N VAL A 65 10.36 -2.32 -9.07
CA VAL A 65 11.71 -1.79 -8.92
C VAL A 65 12.03 -0.78 -10.03
N GLN A 66 11.78 -1.14 -11.29
CA GLN A 66 12.07 -0.27 -12.43
C GLN A 66 11.30 1.06 -12.34
N ARG A 67 10.01 1.02 -11.96
CA ARG A 67 9.21 2.24 -11.83
C ARG A 67 9.64 3.12 -10.65
N LEU A 68 10.02 2.53 -9.53
CA LEU A 68 10.56 3.28 -8.39
C LEU A 68 11.90 3.94 -8.73
N VAL A 69 12.81 3.22 -9.40
CA VAL A 69 14.10 3.76 -9.85
C VAL A 69 13.89 4.91 -10.84
N ASN A 70 12.98 4.74 -11.82
CA ASN A 70 12.60 5.80 -12.76
C ASN A 70 11.89 6.99 -12.08
N ALA A 71 11.30 6.78 -10.90
CA ALA A 71 10.73 7.84 -10.06
C ALA A 71 11.79 8.54 -9.19
N GLY A 72 13.06 8.14 -9.27
CA GLY A 72 14.18 8.73 -8.50
C GLY A 72 14.42 8.06 -7.15
N VAL A 73 13.78 6.93 -6.86
CA VAL A 73 14.06 6.13 -5.67
C VAL A 73 15.39 5.39 -5.86
N ARG A 74 16.23 5.39 -4.83
CA ARG A 74 17.48 4.62 -4.87
C ARG A 74 17.18 3.12 -5.03
N ALA A 75 17.94 2.44 -5.87
CA ALA A 75 17.72 1.03 -6.18
C ALA A 75 17.63 0.15 -4.92
N GLU A 76 18.52 0.37 -3.94
CA GLU A 76 18.49 -0.32 -2.64
C GLU A 76 17.12 -0.22 -1.94
N TYR A 77 16.54 0.98 -1.89
CA TYR A 77 15.24 1.18 -1.29
C TYR A 77 14.09 0.69 -2.16
N ALA A 78 14.24 0.73 -3.48
CA ALA A 78 13.26 0.13 -4.39
C ALA A 78 13.18 -1.38 -4.19
N PHE A 79 14.32 -2.09 -4.08
CA PHE A 79 14.35 -3.53 -3.83
C PHE A 79 13.68 -3.90 -2.50
N ILE A 80 13.99 -3.16 -1.43
CA ILE A 80 13.38 -3.39 -0.12
C ILE A 80 11.87 -3.12 -0.16
N ALA A 81 11.45 -1.97 -0.71
CA ALA A 81 10.05 -1.58 -0.81
C ALA A 81 9.22 -2.58 -1.63
N CYS A 82 9.77 -3.05 -2.76
CA CYS A 82 9.09 -4.00 -3.64
C CYS A 82 9.02 -5.44 -3.08
N ASN A 83 9.78 -5.73 -2.03
CA ASN A 83 9.78 -7.01 -1.34
C ASN A 83 8.84 -7.02 -0.11
N MET A 84 8.25 -5.88 0.26
CA MET A 84 7.25 -5.81 1.33
C MET A 84 5.90 -6.34 0.83
N ARG A 85 5.29 -7.24 1.60
CA ARG A 85 4.09 -8.01 1.23
C ARG A 85 3.00 -7.87 2.28
#